data_AF-A0A7K3KQ60-F1
#
_entry.id   AF-A0A7K3KQ60-F1
#
_cell.length_a   1.000
_cell.length_b   1.000
_cell.length_c   1.000
_cell.angle_alpha   90.00
_cell.angle_beta   90.00
_cell.angle_gamma   90.00
#
_symmetry.space_group_name_H-M   'P 1'
#
loop_
_entity.id
_entity.type
_entity.pdbx_description
1 polymer ?
#
loop_
_entity_poly.entity_id
_entity_poly.type
_entity_poly.pdbx_seq_one_letter_code
_entity_poly.pdbx_strand_id
1 'polypeptide(L)'
;MAHIKFDYSKLKPFVADKELDEIQWQVDGADKLLREGTGAGSDFIGWLDLPEDYDKEEFARIQKAASKIQSDSEVLIVIGIGGSYLGARAAIDFLNNSFVNLQSKEERKAPQILYAGNSISSSYLSDLVEYVADKDFSVNVISKSG
;
A
#
# COMPACT_ATOMS: atom_id res chain seq x y z
N MET A 1 12.93 -3.12 22.96
CA MET A 1 13.72 -2.96 21.73
C MET A 1 12.76 -2.73 20.57
N ALA A 2 13.08 -1.83 19.64
CA ALA A 2 12.26 -1.64 18.45
C ALA A 2 12.36 -2.85 17.50
N HIS A 3 11.29 -3.14 16.75
CA HIS A 3 11.25 -4.23 15.77
C HIS A 3 12.11 -3.94 14.54
N ILE A 4 12.28 -2.65 14.20
CA ILE A 4 13.14 -2.16 13.12
C ILE A 4 14.28 -1.37 13.74
N LYS A 5 15.51 -1.55 13.21
CA LYS A 5 16.72 -0.85 13.66
C LYS A 5 17.24 0.07 12.56
N PHE A 6 17.43 1.34 12.90
CA PHE A 6 18.16 2.29 12.06
C PHE A 6 19.64 2.26 12.44
N ASP A 7 20.52 1.90 11.49
CA ASP A 7 21.97 1.91 11.67
C ASP A 7 22.60 2.97 10.75
N TYR A 8 23.00 4.09 11.35
CA TYR A 8 23.67 5.20 10.67
C TYR A 8 25.19 5.21 10.90
N SER A 9 25.78 4.12 11.39
CA SER A 9 27.22 4.04 11.71
C SER A 9 28.14 4.31 10.52
N LYS A 10 27.65 4.11 9.29
CA LYS A 10 28.38 4.38 8.04
C LYS A 10 28.42 5.87 7.68
N LEU A 11 27.66 6.73 8.36
CA LEU A 11 27.68 8.18 8.14
C LEU A 11 28.82 8.90 8.87
N LYS A 12 29.51 8.25 9.81
CA LYS A 12 30.58 8.86 10.62
C LYS A 12 31.65 9.65 9.84
N PRO A 13 32.06 9.26 8.62
CA PRO A 13 33.03 10.06 7.86
C PRO A 13 32.47 11.38 7.31
N PHE A 14 31.14 11.53 7.28
CA PHE A 14 30.43 12.62 6.61
C PHE A 14 29.60 13.47 7.56
N VAL A 15 29.21 12.93 8.70
CA VAL A 15 28.40 13.59 9.73
C VAL A 15 29.12 13.44 11.06
N ALA A 16 29.50 14.57 11.66
CA ALA A 16 30.13 14.61 12.96
C ALA A 16 29.12 14.27 14.08
N ASP A 17 29.63 13.70 15.18
CA ASP A 17 28.79 13.16 16.26
C ASP A 17 27.80 14.19 16.86
N LYS A 18 28.12 15.48 16.83
CA LYS A 18 27.30 16.56 17.40
C LYS A 18 26.24 17.13 16.45
N GLU A 19 26.35 16.88 15.15
CA GLU A 19 25.47 17.52 14.17
C GLU A 19 24.00 17.12 14.37
N LEU A 20 23.74 15.88 14.79
CA LEU A 20 22.37 15.43 15.11
C LEU A 20 21.84 16.09 16.38
N ASP A 21 22.69 16.26 17.41
CA ASP A 21 22.29 16.93 18.65
C ASP A 21 21.97 18.42 18.40
N GLU A 22 22.70 19.07 17.49
CA GLU A 22 22.52 20.48 17.13
C GLU A 22 21.19 20.76 16.41
N ILE A 23 20.59 19.75 15.76
CA ILE A 23 19.28 19.87 15.11
C ILE A 23 18.13 19.33 15.98
N GLN A 24 18.39 18.81 17.18
CA GLN A 24 17.37 18.17 18.02
C GLN A 24 16.17 19.10 18.29
N TRP A 25 16.42 20.40 18.52
CA TRP A 25 15.35 21.37 18.73
C TRP A 25 14.41 21.54 17.53
N GLN A 26 14.93 21.32 16.30
CA GLN A 26 14.12 21.34 15.08
C GLN A 26 13.26 20.09 14.98
N VAL A 27 13.83 18.94 15.35
CA VAL A 27 13.12 17.65 15.41
C VAL A 27 11.98 17.71 16.43
N ASP A 28 12.25 18.23 17.63
CA ASP A 28 11.24 18.40 18.69
C ASP A 28 10.12 19.35 18.23
N GLY A 29 10.48 20.45 17.57
CA GLY A 29 9.52 21.38 16.99
C GLY A 29 8.63 20.72 15.93
N ALA A 30 9.22 19.91 15.04
CA ALA A 30 8.49 19.20 14.00
C ALA A 30 7.56 18.11 14.56
N ASP A 31 8.04 17.32 15.53
CA ASP A 31 7.23 16.29 16.20
C ASP A 31 6.03 16.92 16.92
N LYS A 32 6.25 18.03 17.64
CA LYS A 32 5.18 18.78 18.29
C LYS A 32 4.13 19.28 17.30
N LEU A 33 4.54 19.96 16.21
CA LEU A 33 3.61 20.45 15.19
C LEU A 33 2.77 19.34 14.56
N LEU A 34 3.39 18.16 14.34
CA LEU A 34 2.74 17.00 13.76
C LEU A 34 1.73 16.38 14.72
N ARG A 35 2.13 16.11 15.97
CA ARG A 35 1.28 15.45 16.98
C ARG A 35 0.18 16.34 17.54
N GLU A 36 0.43 17.65 17.63
CA GLU A 36 -0.59 18.61 18.07
C GLU A 36 -1.49 19.08 16.91
N GLY A 37 -1.16 18.70 15.65
CA GLY A 37 -1.94 19.06 14.48
C GLY A 37 -2.00 20.56 14.21
N THR A 38 -0.95 21.30 14.58
CA THR A 38 -0.88 22.77 14.41
C THR A 38 -0.02 23.19 13.22
N GLY A 39 0.64 22.25 12.55
CA GLY A 39 1.45 22.48 11.36
C GLY A 39 0.62 22.64 10.07
N ALA A 40 1.26 23.09 9.00
CA ALA A 40 0.63 23.15 7.68
C ALA A 40 0.23 21.75 7.20
N GLY A 41 -0.99 21.60 6.67
CA GLY A 41 -1.51 20.30 6.22
C GLY A 41 -2.06 19.41 7.34
N SER A 42 -2.32 19.97 8.53
CA SER A 42 -2.90 19.27 9.69
C SER A 42 -4.20 18.51 9.38
N ASP A 43 -4.96 18.94 8.37
CA ASP A 43 -6.18 18.26 7.92
C ASP A 43 -5.93 16.81 7.39
N PHE A 44 -4.67 16.44 7.11
CA PHE A 44 -4.30 15.17 6.46
C PHE A 44 -3.39 14.27 7.33
N ILE A 45 -3.43 14.41 8.66
CA ILE A 45 -2.58 13.64 9.58
C ILE A 45 -3.24 12.37 10.15
N GLY A 46 -4.43 12.00 9.68
CA GLY A 46 -5.17 10.84 10.20
C GLY A 46 -4.43 9.49 10.11
N TRP A 47 -3.35 9.42 9.31
CA TRP A 47 -2.46 8.25 9.24
C TRP A 47 -1.64 8.01 10.50
N LEU A 48 -1.50 9.01 11.39
CA LEU A 48 -0.77 8.87 12.66
C LEU A 48 -1.45 7.85 13.58
N ASP A 49 -2.75 8.00 13.77
CA ASP A 49 -3.53 7.19 14.71
C ASP A 49 -4.21 5.99 14.03
N LEU A 50 -4.25 5.97 12.70
CA LEU A 50 -4.86 4.89 11.90
C LEU A 50 -4.43 3.47 12.33
N PRO A 51 -3.15 3.17 12.67
CA PRO A 51 -2.77 1.82 13.13
C PRO A 51 -3.52 1.36 14.38
N GLU A 52 -3.95 2.29 15.24
CA GLU A 52 -4.66 2.02 16.49
C GLU A 52 -6.17 2.19 16.33
N ASP A 53 -6.60 3.29 15.71
CA ASP A 53 -7.98 3.78 15.64
C ASP A 53 -8.64 3.62 14.25
N TYR A 54 -8.25 2.61 13.47
CA TYR A 54 -9.01 2.24 12.27
C TYR A 54 -10.39 1.67 12.63
N ASP A 55 -11.38 1.90 11.74
CA ASP A 55 -12.73 1.34 11.85
C ASP A 55 -12.70 -0.20 11.79
N LYS A 56 -13.03 -0.84 12.93
CA LYS A 56 -13.01 -2.31 13.07
C LYS A 56 -14.16 -3.00 12.31
N GLU A 57 -15.28 -2.32 12.13
CA GLU A 57 -16.42 -2.86 11.37
C GLU A 57 -16.12 -2.85 9.88
N GLU A 58 -15.51 -1.76 9.39
CA GLU A 58 -15.00 -1.70 8.02
C GLU A 58 -13.93 -2.77 7.78
N PHE A 59 -12.98 -2.93 8.70
CA PHE A 59 -11.96 -3.97 8.58
C PHE A 59 -12.57 -5.38 8.47
N ALA A 60 -13.60 -5.69 9.27
CA ALA A 60 -14.33 -6.94 9.16
C ALA A 60 -15.06 -7.09 7.82
N ARG A 61 -15.64 -6.01 7.27
CA ARG A 61 -16.23 -6.00 5.92
C ARG A 61 -15.19 -6.25 4.83
N ILE A 62 -13.98 -5.68 4.95
CA ILE A 62 -12.86 -5.92 4.02
C ILE A 62 -12.50 -7.40 4.01
N GLN A 63 -12.33 -8.02 5.18
CA GLN A 63 -12.02 -9.45 5.27
C GLN A 63 -13.11 -10.32 4.64
N LYS A 64 -14.39 -10.01 4.90
CA LYS A 64 -15.52 -10.72 4.30
C LYS A 64 -15.56 -10.58 2.78
N ALA A 65 -15.31 -9.38 2.27
CA ALA A 65 -15.24 -9.13 0.83
C ALA A 65 -14.07 -9.91 0.19
N ALA A 66 -12.89 -9.91 0.83
CA ALA A 66 -11.74 -10.67 0.36
C ALA A 66 -12.04 -12.19 0.31
N SER A 67 -12.67 -12.76 1.34
CA SER A 67 -13.07 -14.17 1.33
C SER A 67 -14.09 -14.49 0.23
N LYS A 68 -15.04 -13.58 -0.04
CA LYS A 68 -15.98 -13.73 -1.14
C LYS A 68 -15.25 -13.78 -2.48
N ILE A 69 -14.40 -12.78 -2.75
CA ILE A 69 -13.61 -12.68 -3.99
C ILE A 69 -12.71 -13.92 -4.17
N GLN A 70 -12.11 -14.43 -3.10
CA GLN A 70 -11.33 -15.68 -3.16
C GLN A 70 -12.16 -16.91 -3.56
N SER A 71 -13.46 -16.92 -3.23
CA SER A 71 -14.36 -18.05 -3.51
C SER A 71 -14.97 -18.01 -4.92
N ASP A 72 -15.17 -16.83 -5.49
CA ASP A 72 -15.93 -16.64 -6.72
C ASP A 72 -15.15 -15.96 -7.86
N SER A 73 -13.85 -15.68 -7.67
CA SER A 73 -13.03 -15.02 -8.68
C SER A 73 -11.70 -15.73 -8.90
N GLU A 74 -11.30 -15.85 -10.16
CA GLU A 74 -9.97 -16.26 -10.60
C GLU A 74 -9.00 -15.08 -10.65
N VAL A 75 -9.52 -13.87 -10.95
CA VAL A 75 -8.75 -12.63 -11.05
C VAL A 75 -9.40 -11.52 -10.23
N LEU A 76 -8.57 -10.72 -9.54
CA LEU A 76 -8.95 -9.43 -8.99
C LEU A 76 -8.26 -8.33 -9.79
N ILE A 77 -9.05 -7.48 -10.45
CA ILE A 77 -8.55 -6.31 -11.17
C ILE A 77 -8.65 -5.10 -10.23
N VAL A 78 -7.51 -4.54 -9.84
CA VAL A 78 -7.44 -3.30 -9.06
C VAL A 78 -7.28 -2.12 -10.00
N ILE A 79 -8.24 -1.20 -10.00
CA ILE A 79 -8.24 -0.01 -10.84
C ILE A 79 -7.89 1.21 -9.99
N GLY A 80 -6.71 1.79 -10.22
CA GLY A 80 -6.23 2.94 -9.47
C GLY A 80 -4.85 3.40 -9.94
N ILE A 81 -4.46 4.61 -9.54
CA ILE A 81 -3.13 5.18 -9.82
C ILE A 81 -2.57 5.88 -8.58
N GLY A 82 -1.26 6.14 -8.55
CA GLY A 82 -0.61 6.82 -7.43
C GLY A 82 -0.76 6.03 -6.12
N GLY A 83 -1.25 6.69 -5.08
CA GLY A 83 -1.45 6.08 -3.76
C GLY A 83 -2.44 4.90 -3.77
N SER A 84 -3.47 4.95 -4.62
CA SER A 84 -4.45 3.87 -4.80
C SER A 84 -3.89 2.62 -5.50
N TYR A 85 -2.62 2.64 -5.90
CA TYR A 85 -1.96 1.58 -6.67
C TYR A 85 -0.67 1.10 -5.99
N LEU A 86 0.24 2.02 -5.69
CA LEU A 86 1.60 1.69 -5.26
C LEU A 86 1.65 0.95 -3.92
N GLY A 87 0.80 1.34 -2.95
CA GLY A 87 0.78 0.69 -1.63
C GLY A 87 0.34 -0.77 -1.72
N ALA A 88 -0.74 -1.05 -2.47
CA ALA A 88 -1.23 -2.40 -2.68
C ALA A 88 -0.17 -3.25 -3.43
N ARG A 89 0.37 -2.73 -4.53
CA ARG A 89 1.38 -3.44 -5.32
C ARG A 89 2.64 -3.74 -4.51
N ALA A 90 3.16 -2.77 -3.76
CA ALA A 90 4.35 -2.96 -2.94
C ALA A 90 4.16 -4.06 -1.88
N ALA A 91 3.02 -4.05 -1.17
CA ALA A 91 2.73 -5.06 -0.14
C ALA A 91 2.57 -6.46 -0.76
N ILE A 92 1.85 -6.57 -1.87
CA ILE A 92 1.64 -7.85 -2.56
C ILE A 92 2.97 -8.39 -3.09
N ASP A 93 3.76 -7.58 -3.80
CA ASP A 93 5.03 -8.00 -4.38
C ASP A 93 6.07 -8.37 -3.29
N PHE A 94 6.07 -7.67 -2.15
CA PHE A 94 7.01 -7.91 -1.04
C PHE A 94 6.67 -9.16 -0.22
N LEU A 95 5.38 -9.43 0.01
CA LEU A 95 4.92 -10.51 0.90
C LEU A 95 4.67 -11.84 0.17
N ASN A 96 4.75 -11.87 -1.15
CA ASN A 96 4.46 -13.06 -1.96
C ASN A 96 5.66 -13.51 -2.80
N ASN A 97 5.51 -14.68 -3.42
CA ASN A 97 6.46 -15.16 -4.42
C ASN A 97 6.52 -14.17 -5.60
N SER A 98 7.72 -13.90 -6.13
CA SER A 98 7.93 -12.99 -7.27
C SER A 98 7.14 -13.38 -8.53
N PHE A 99 6.72 -14.64 -8.65
CA PHE A 99 5.90 -15.18 -9.72
C PHE A 99 4.52 -15.66 -9.22
N VAL A 100 3.98 -15.09 -8.14
CA VAL A 100 2.70 -15.51 -7.54
C VAL A 100 1.55 -15.62 -8.55
N ASN A 101 1.50 -14.72 -9.54
CA ASN A 101 0.48 -14.76 -10.60
C ASN A 101 0.67 -15.91 -11.62
N LEU A 102 1.86 -16.52 -11.71
CA LEU A 102 2.14 -17.67 -12.56
C LEU A 102 1.99 -19.01 -11.83
N GLN A 103 1.80 -18.99 -10.51
CA GLN A 103 1.52 -20.18 -9.72
C GLN A 103 0.13 -20.75 -10.03
N SER A 104 -0.04 -22.05 -9.77
CA SER A 104 -1.36 -22.68 -9.86
C SER A 104 -2.33 -22.08 -8.85
N LYS A 105 -3.63 -22.30 -9.05
CA LYS A 105 -4.67 -21.84 -8.12
C LYS A 105 -4.47 -22.45 -6.73
N GLU A 106 -4.06 -23.71 -6.69
CA GLU A 106 -3.83 -24.49 -5.47
C GLU A 106 -2.63 -23.96 -4.67
N GLU A 107 -1.57 -23.52 -5.35
CA GLU A 107 -0.38 -22.93 -4.74
C GLU A 107 -0.64 -21.50 -4.25
N ARG A 108 -1.27 -20.66 -5.10
CA ARG A 108 -1.53 -19.25 -4.80
C ARG A 108 -2.59 -19.07 -3.72
N LYS A 109 -3.62 -19.94 -3.66
CA LYS A 109 -4.75 -19.89 -2.72
C LYS A 109 -5.53 -18.57 -2.71
N ALA A 110 -5.35 -17.75 -3.74
CA ALA A 110 -5.97 -16.46 -3.92
C ALA A 110 -6.15 -16.19 -5.44
N PRO A 111 -6.99 -15.22 -5.83
CA PRO A 111 -7.08 -14.76 -7.21
C PRO A 111 -5.73 -14.21 -7.70
N GLN A 112 -5.52 -14.21 -9.01
CA GLN A 112 -4.45 -13.41 -9.62
C GLN A 112 -4.78 -11.95 -9.41
N ILE A 113 -3.77 -11.13 -9.09
CA ILE A 113 -3.98 -9.68 -8.92
C ILE A 113 -3.39 -8.97 -10.12
N LEU A 114 -4.26 -8.31 -10.88
CA LEU A 114 -3.89 -7.47 -12.03
C LEU A 114 -4.30 -6.03 -11.76
N TYR A 115 -3.66 -5.10 -12.46
CA TYR A 115 -3.84 -3.67 -12.23
C TYR A 115 -4.26 -2.99 -13.52
N ALA A 116 -5.16 -2.01 -13.43
CA ALA A 116 -5.55 -1.16 -14.55
C ALA A 116 -5.73 0.30 -14.08
N GLY A 117 -5.92 1.22 -15.02
CA GLY A 117 -6.11 2.65 -14.71
C GLY A 117 -4.85 3.37 -14.20
N ASN A 118 -3.73 2.65 -14.04
CA ASN A 118 -2.42 3.19 -13.68
C ASN A 118 -1.61 3.69 -14.90
N SER A 119 -2.17 3.60 -16.11
CA SER A 119 -1.67 4.19 -17.35
C SER A 119 -2.82 4.43 -18.35
N ILE A 120 -2.55 5.09 -19.47
CA ILE A 120 -3.51 5.34 -20.56
C ILE A 120 -3.15 4.49 -21.81
N SER A 121 -2.50 3.34 -21.61
CA SER A 121 -2.14 2.44 -22.72
C SER A 121 -3.37 1.65 -23.16
N SER A 122 -3.91 1.97 -24.32
CA SER A 122 -5.03 1.22 -24.92
C SER A 122 -4.63 -0.23 -25.25
N SER A 123 -3.39 -0.46 -25.67
CA SER A 123 -2.86 -1.80 -25.94
C SER A 123 -2.87 -2.64 -24.67
N TYR A 124 -2.32 -2.13 -23.56
CA TYR A 124 -2.32 -2.85 -22.28
C TYR A 124 -3.75 -3.20 -21.82
N LEU A 125 -4.69 -2.26 -21.97
CA LEU A 125 -6.08 -2.51 -21.59
C LEU A 125 -6.74 -3.55 -22.50
N SER A 126 -6.45 -3.52 -23.81
CA SER A 126 -6.93 -4.53 -24.76
C SER A 126 -6.42 -5.92 -24.39
N ASP A 127 -5.12 -6.04 -24.10
CA ASP A 127 -4.49 -7.31 -23.72
C ASP A 127 -5.07 -7.83 -22.39
N LEU A 128 -5.34 -6.94 -21.43
CA LEU A 128 -5.98 -7.31 -20.16
C LEU A 128 -7.43 -7.81 -20.38
N VAL A 129 -8.21 -7.14 -21.23
CA VAL A 129 -9.59 -7.55 -21.55
C VAL A 129 -9.58 -8.92 -22.24
N GLU A 130 -8.68 -9.13 -23.20
CA GLU A 130 -8.50 -10.43 -23.85
C GLU A 130 -8.12 -11.51 -22.82
N TYR A 131 -7.20 -11.20 -21.91
CA TYR A 131 -6.74 -12.12 -20.88
C TYR A 131 -7.85 -12.60 -19.95
N VAL A 132 -8.80 -11.73 -19.56
CA VAL A 132 -9.86 -12.08 -18.60
C VAL A 132 -11.17 -12.53 -19.25
N ALA A 133 -11.23 -12.62 -20.57
CA ALA A 133 -12.48 -12.87 -21.31
C ALA A 133 -13.17 -14.20 -20.96
N ASP A 134 -12.41 -15.19 -20.49
CA ASP A 134 -12.87 -16.53 -20.12
C ASP A 134 -12.76 -16.82 -18.61
N LYS A 135 -12.56 -15.79 -17.78
CA LYS A 135 -12.31 -15.92 -16.35
C LYS A 135 -13.39 -15.25 -15.52
N ASP A 136 -13.71 -15.84 -14.37
CA ASP A 136 -14.48 -15.13 -13.35
C ASP A 136 -13.56 -14.09 -12.68
N PHE A 137 -13.98 -12.83 -12.63
CA PHE A 137 -13.17 -11.78 -12.01
C PHE A 137 -14.00 -10.77 -11.21
N SER A 138 -13.35 -10.24 -10.18
CA SER A 138 -13.84 -9.09 -9.41
C SER A 138 -13.06 -7.83 -9.78
N VAL A 139 -13.69 -6.67 -9.61
CA VAL A 139 -13.06 -5.36 -9.83
C VAL A 139 -13.10 -4.55 -8.55
N ASN A 140 -11.95 -3.99 -8.16
CA ASN A 140 -11.84 -3.02 -7.07
C ASN A 140 -11.38 -1.67 -7.62
N VAL A 141 -12.29 -0.72 -7.75
CA VAL A 141 -12.01 0.63 -8.26
C VAL A 141 -11.75 1.56 -7.09
N ILE A 142 -10.57 2.18 -7.05
CA ILE A 142 -10.11 2.99 -5.91
C ILE A 142 -9.73 4.40 -6.39
N SER A 143 -10.66 5.34 -6.28
CA SER A 143 -10.42 6.77 -6.49
C SER A 143 -11.13 7.60 -5.42
N LYS A 144 -10.41 8.54 -4.80
CA LYS A 144 -11.00 9.46 -3.82
C LYS A 144 -11.98 10.44 -4.49
N SER A 145 -11.67 10.88 -5.71
CA SER A 145 -12.46 11.87 -6.45
C SER A 145 -13.55 11.27 -7.33
N GLY A 146 -13.61 9.94 -7.43
CA GLY A 146 -14.15 9.26 -8.62
C GLY A 146 -13.18 9.29 -9.78
#